data_AF-A0AAV0DHX4-F1
#
_entry.id   AF-A0AAV0DHX4-F1
#
_cell.length_a   1.000
_cell.length_b   1.000
_cell.length_c   1.000
_cell.angle_alpha   90.00
_cell.angle_beta   90.00
_cell.angle_gamma   90.00
#
_symmetry.space_group_name_H-M   'P 1'
#
loop_
_entity.id
_entity.type
_entity.pdbx_description
1 polymer ?
#
loop_
_entity_poly.entity_id
_entity_poly.type
_entity_poly.pdbx_seq_one_letter_code
_entity_poly.pdbx_strand_id
1 'polypeptide(L)'
;MAATSSALSRTLSCSPSLFLSKPHNRQNSPLLITLPGRPHHLAIRGCSSDLGPYHDPISVRKSQFSSTTPFGVIMDNDTLSKPSFRWRRVLLKVSGEALAGDQIQNIDPKITMSIAREVASVTRLGIEVAIVVGGGNIFRGSSWAGISGLDRSSADYIGMLATVMNAIFLQATMESIGIPTRVQTAFKMSEVAEPYIRRRAVRHLEKGRVVIFSAGTGNPFFTTDTAAALRCAEINAEVVLKATNVDGVYDEDPKRNPEARLQDSLSYQDVISKDLSVMDMTAITLCQENNIPVVVFNLNKPGNIAKAIKGERVGTLIGDTWNSKAAMA
;
A
#
# COMPACT_ATOMS: atom_id res chain seq x y z
N MET A 1 25.65 31.69 62.29
CA MET A 1 25.45 30.35 62.88
C MET A 1 25.06 29.44 61.70
N ALA A 2 26.02 28.79 61.03
CA ALA A 2 26.54 27.44 61.34
C ALA A 2 25.44 26.37 61.20
N ALA A 3 25.54 25.27 60.43
CA ALA A 3 26.66 24.68 59.70
C ALA A 3 26.16 23.56 58.73
N THR A 4 26.93 23.32 57.65
CA THR A 4 27.35 22.02 57.03
C THR A 4 26.28 21.03 56.49
N SER A 5 26.24 20.70 55.18
CA SER A 5 27.17 19.90 54.34
C SER A 5 27.11 18.37 54.57
N SER A 6 26.72 17.61 53.53
CA SER A 6 27.64 16.63 52.91
C SER A 6 27.08 16.04 51.60
N ALA A 7 27.91 16.14 50.57
CA ALA A 7 27.85 15.37 49.34
C ALA A 7 28.46 13.97 49.57
N LEU A 8 27.96 12.96 48.85
CA LEU A 8 28.71 11.73 48.60
C LEU A 8 28.53 11.29 47.14
N SER A 9 29.56 11.64 46.37
CA SER A 9 29.99 10.98 45.14
C SER A 9 30.53 9.58 45.45
N ARG A 10 30.28 8.61 44.56
CA ARG A 10 31.13 7.42 44.28
C ARG A 10 30.58 6.73 43.01
N THR A 11 31.14 7.05 41.84
CA THR A 11 32.28 6.40 41.15
C THR A 11 31.91 5.15 40.35
N LEU A 12 31.97 5.33 39.03
CA LEU A 12 32.24 4.32 38.01
C LEU A 12 33.41 3.40 38.43
N SER A 13 33.25 2.09 38.24
CA SER A 13 34.37 1.16 38.08
C SER A 13 34.14 0.29 36.86
N CYS A 14 34.77 0.67 35.75
CA CYS A 14 35.17 -0.26 34.70
C CYS A 14 36.23 -1.21 35.26
N SER A 15 36.14 -2.49 34.93
CA SER A 15 37.31 -3.38 34.88
C SER A 15 37.11 -4.43 33.79
N PRO A 16 38.13 -4.72 32.97
CA PRO A 16 38.04 -5.57 31.80
C PRO A 16 38.37 -7.02 32.15
N SER A 17 37.67 -7.98 31.56
CA SER A 17 38.09 -9.38 31.55
C SER A 17 38.22 -9.88 30.11
N LEU A 18 39.43 -9.70 29.59
CA LEU A 18 40.01 -10.47 28.49
C LEU A 18 40.08 -11.94 28.91
N PHE A 19 39.38 -12.82 28.19
CA PHE A 19 39.78 -14.22 28.10
C PHE A 19 40.04 -14.57 26.63
N LEU A 20 41.34 -14.61 26.33
CA LEU A 20 41.91 -15.21 25.14
C LEU A 20 42.25 -16.66 25.50
N SER A 21 41.61 -17.64 24.86
CA SER A 21 42.14 -19.00 24.78
C SER A 21 42.22 -19.42 23.32
N LYS A 22 43.44 -19.74 22.90
CA LYS A 22 43.88 -20.12 21.55
C LYS A 22 43.71 -21.65 21.35
N PRO A 23 43.96 -22.18 20.13
CA PRO A 23 43.16 -23.22 19.50
C PRO A 23 43.65 -24.64 19.77
N HIS A 24 42.80 -25.63 19.49
CA HIS A 24 43.24 -27.00 19.24
C HIS A 24 43.24 -27.31 17.75
N ASN A 25 44.42 -27.72 17.30
CA ASN A 25 44.76 -28.20 15.97
C ASN A 25 45.15 -29.67 16.09
N ARG A 26 44.59 -30.53 15.24
CA ARG A 26 45.20 -31.77 14.68
C ARG A 26 44.26 -32.29 13.60
N GLN A 27 44.65 -32.18 12.32
CA GLN A 27 45.27 -33.22 11.46
C GLN A 27 44.28 -34.35 11.11
N ASN A 28 44.08 -34.86 9.89
CA ASN A 28 44.78 -34.82 8.60
C ASN A 28 43.79 -35.37 7.53
N SER A 29 43.53 -34.67 6.42
CA SER A 29 43.95 -35.03 5.04
C SER A 29 42.94 -35.86 4.20
N PRO A 30 43.02 -35.81 2.85
CA PRO A 30 41.87 -35.76 1.93
C PRO A 30 41.60 -37.06 1.16
N LEU A 31 40.44 -37.17 0.52
CA LEU A 31 40.22 -38.16 -0.55
C LEU A 31 39.50 -37.53 -1.75
N LEU A 32 40.23 -37.51 -2.85
CA LEU A 32 39.88 -37.14 -4.21
C LEU A 32 39.54 -38.44 -4.96
N ILE A 33 38.32 -38.61 -5.49
CA ILE A 33 38.02 -39.66 -6.49
C ILE A 33 37.06 -39.11 -7.57
N THR A 34 37.69 -38.84 -8.71
CA THR A 34 37.27 -39.00 -10.13
C THR A 34 35.83 -39.39 -10.53
N LEU A 35 35.31 -38.65 -11.50
CA LEU A 35 34.25 -39.00 -12.49
C LEU A 35 34.65 -40.21 -13.37
N PRO A 36 33.68 -40.92 -14.00
CA PRO A 36 33.36 -40.64 -15.41
C PRO A 36 31.89 -40.90 -15.87
N GLY A 37 31.47 -40.26 -16.97
CA GLY A 37 30.71 -40.95 -18.03
C GLY A 37 29.31 -40.46 -18.48
N ARG A 38 29.28 -39.42 -19.34
CA ARG A 38 28.53 -39.25 -20.63
C ARG A 38 26.99 -39.45 -20.80
N PRO A 39 26.39 -38.84 -21.88
CA PRO A 39 24.99 -38.40 -21.93
C PRO A 39 24.10 -39.21 -22.90
N HIS A 40 22.78 -39.06 -22.78
CA HIS A 40 21.83 -39.45 -23.83
C HIS A 40 21.04 -38.23 -24.35
N HIS A 41 21.33 -37.88 -25.61
CA HIS A 41 20.41 -37.19 -26.52
C HIS A 41 19.28 -38.15 -26.90
N LEU A 42 18.04 -37.68 -26.92
CA LEU A 42 16.96 -38.33 -27.67
C LEU A 42 16.30 -37.33 -28.61
N ALA A 43 16.17 -37.75 -29.86
CA ALA A 43 15.90 -36.96 -31.04
C ALA A 43 14.41 -36.72 -31.30
N ILE A 44 14.16 -35.62 -32.01
CA ILE A 44 12.91 -35.25 -32.67
C ILE A 44 12.62 -36.23 -33.81
N ARG A 45 11.36 -36.68 -33.93
CA ARG A 45 10.81 -37.28 -35.16
C ARG A 45 9.53 -36.55 -35.55
N GLY A 46 9.59 -35.84 -36.67
CA GLY A 46 8.42 -35.44 -37.45
C GLY A 46 8.13 -36.46 -38.54
N CYS A 47 6.85 -36.60 -38.89
CA CYS A 47 6.42 -37.20 -40.16
C CYS A 47 5.35 -36.31 -40.80
N SER A 48 5.72 -35.75 -41.95
CA SER A 48 4.95 -35.52 -43.19
C SER A 48 4.16 -36.80 -43.56
N SER A 49 3.03 -36.85 -44.27
CA SER A 49 2.50 -36.22 -45.50
C SER A 49 0.95 -36.44 -45.50
N ASP A 50 0.05 -35.92 -46.35
CA ASP A 50 -0.01 -35.80 -47.80
C ASP A 50 -1.16 -34.84 -48.19
N LEU A 51 -0.98 -34.14 -49.33
CA LEU A 51 -1.98 -33.34 -50.02
C LEU A 51 -2.58 -34.14 -51.20
N GLY A 52 -3.89 -34.03 -51.42
CA GLY A 52 -4.59 -34.49 -52.62
C GLY A 52 -5.88 -33.69 -52.84
N PRO A 53 -6.16 -33.14 -54.05
CA PRO A 53 -7.23 -32.16 -54.27
C PRO A 53 -8.47 -32.75 -54.95
N TYR A 54 -9.67 -32.25 -54.66
CA TYR A 54 -10.86 -32.38 -55.53
C TYR A 54 -11.85 -31.22 -55.31
N HIS A 55 -12.44 -30.75 -56.42
CA HIS A 55 -13.25 -29.54 -56.59
C HIS A 55 -14.77 -29.75 -56.36
N ASP A 56 -15.41 -28.76 -55.69
CA ASP A 56 -16.70 -28.05 -55.93
C ASP A 56 -18.10 -28.75 -55.99
N PRO A 57 -19.27 -28.02 -55.81
CA PRO A 57 -19.50 -26.71 -55.17
C PRO A 57 -20.86 -26.53 -54.37
N ILE A 58 -21.06 -25.32 -53.80
CA ILE A 58 -22.29 -24.61 -53.35
C ILE A 58 -23.16 -25.20 -52.19
N SER A 59 -23.22 -24.49 -51.04
CA SER A 59 -24.49 -23.98 -50.46
C SER A 59 -24.28 -23.08 -49.23
N VAL A 60 -24.94 -21.92 -49.27
CA VAL A 60 -25.08 -20.92 -48.22
C VAL A 60 -25.83 -21.50 -47.01
N ARG A 61 -25.31 -21.31 -45.79
CA ARG A 61 -26.14 -21.11 -44.58
C ARG A 61 -25.32 -20.57 -43.40
N LYS A 62 -25.66 -19.35 -42.98
CA LYS A 62 -25.31 -18.79 -41.66
C LYS A 62 -25.88 -19.70 -40.57
N SER A 63 -25.03 -20.24 -39.70
CA SER A 63 -25.48 -20.98 -38.52
C SER A 63 -25.89 -20.00 -37.41
N GLN A 64 -27.19 -19.74 -37.30
CA GLN A 64 -27.80 -19.30 -36.06
C GLN A 64 -27.80 -20.48 -35.08
N PHE A 65 -27.05 -20.37 -33.98
CA PHE A 65 -27.23 -21.26 -32.85
C PHE A 65 -28.22 -20.62 -31.87
N SER A 66 -29.42 -21.18 -31.86
CA SER A 66 -30.46 -20.95 -30.85
C SER A 66 -30.23 -21.94 -29.71
N SER A 67 -29.90 -21.45 -28.52
CA SER A 67 -29.95 -22.24 -27.28
C SER A 67 -31.16 -21.83 -26.46
N THR A 68 -32.23 -22.63 -26.57
CA THR A 68 -33.46 -22.50 -25.80
C THR A 68 -33.26 -23.12 -24.41
N THR A 69 -33.33 -22.31 -23.35
CA THR A 69 -33.44 -22.78 -21.96
C THR A 69 -34.91 -23.00 -21.58
N PRO A 70 -35.26 -24.09 -20.86
CA PRO A 70 -36.63 -24.36 -20.48
C PRO A 70 -36.95 -23.65 -19.16
N PHE A 71 -37.25 -22.36 -19.22
CA PHE A 71 -38.10 -21.58 -18.31
C PHE A 71 -38.08 -20.15 -18.83
N GLY A 72 -39.18 -19.69 -19.40
CA GLY A 72 -39.30 -18.36 -19.99
C GLY A 72 -39.28 -17.28 -18.93
N VAL A 73 -38.11 -16.71 -18.69
CA VAL A 73 -37.97 -15.34 -18.18
C VAL A 73 -37.15 -14.60 -19.23
N ILE A 74 -37.84 -13.77 -20.02
CA ILE A 74 -37.18 -12.70 -20.76
C ILE A 74 -36.67 -11.75 -19.69
N MET A 75 -35.37 -11.80 -19.41
CA MET A 75 -34.73 -10.76 -18.62
C MET A 75 -34.53 -9.57 -19.54
N ASP A 76 -35.41 -8.58 -19.41
CA ASP A 76 -35.12 -7.23 -19.87
C ASP A 76 -33.80 -6.81 -19.23
N ASN A 77 -32.78 -6.63 -20.07
CA ASN A 77 -31.42 -6.32 -19.66
C ASN A 77 -31.23 -4.81 -19.42
N ASP A 78 -32.29 -4.12 -19.04
CA ASP A 78 -32.29 -2.70 -18.73
C ASP A 78 -32.87 -2.47 -17.33
N THR A 79 -32.13 -1.71 -16.51
CA THR A 79 -32.47 -1.21 -15.15
C THR A 79 -32.18 -2.07 -13.91
N LEU A 80 -31.01 -2.71 -13.84
CA LEU A 80 -30.24 -2.60 -12.58
C LEU A 80 -29.20 -1.50 -12.77
N SER A 81 -29.56 -0.27 -12.39
CA SER A 81 -28.60 0.81 -12.29
C SER A 81 -27.51 0.38 -11.30
N LYS A 82 -26.33 -0.02 -11.82
CA LYS A 82 -25.16 -0.27 -10.99
C LYS A 82 -24.97 0.96 -10.11
N PRO A 83 -24.85 0.83 -8.77
CA PRO A 83 -24.69 1.98 -7.90
C PRO A 83 -23.51 2.82 -8.42
N SER A 84 -23.80 4.07 -8.77
CA SER A 84 -22.80 5.01 -9.28
C SER A 84 -22.01 5.54 -8.09
N PHE A 85 -20.91 4.88 -7.75
CA PHE A 85 -19.93 5.43 -6.81
C PHE A 85 -19.19 6.59 -7.45
N ARG A 86 -18.74 7.54 -6.63
CA ARG A 86 -17.95 8.68 -7.11
C ARG A 86 -16.61 8.21 -7.69
N TRP A 87 -16.06 7.15 -7.12
CA TRP A 87 -14.77 6.58 -7.47
C TRP A 87 -14.94 5.13 -7.93
N ARG A 88 -14.28 4.78 -9.03
CA ARG A 88 -14.03 3.41 -9.50
C ARG A 88 -12.72 2.87 -8.96
N ARG A 89 -11.67 3.69 -8.86
CA ARG A 89 -10.34 3.29 -8.37
C ARG A 89 -9.80 4.29 -7.37
N VAL A 90 -9.41 3.81 -6.20
CA VAL A 90 -8.93 4.66 -5.10
C VAL A 90 -7.58 4.21 -4.58
N LEU A 91 -6.80 5.14 -4.02
CA LEU A 91 -5.63 4.83 -3.22
C LEU A 91 -5.86 5.24 -1.76
N LEU A 92 -5.96 4.27 -0.86
CA LEU A 92 -6.05 4.48 0.58
C LEU A 92 -4.66 4.56 1.20
N LYS A 93 -4.28 5.72 1.75
CA LYS A 93 -3.06 5.88 2.52
C LYS A 93 -3.36 5.77 4.00
N VAL A 94 -2.73 4.80 4.67
CA VAL A 94 -2.81 4.59 6.11
C VAL A 94 -1.45 4.94 6.72
N SER A 95 -1.41 5.79 7.76
CA SER A 95 -0.15 6.06 8.47
C SER A 95 0.31 4.84 9.27
N GLY A 96 1.61 4.74 9.57
CA GLY A 96 2.10 3.64 10.41
C GLY A 96 1.54 3.77 11.82
N GLU A 97 1.52 5.00 12.33
CA GLU A 97 0.95 5.38 13.62
C GLU A 97 -0.49 4.94 13.81
N ALA A 98 -1.30 5.05 12.75
CA ALA A 98 -2.68 4.58 12.78
C ALA A 98 -2.76 3.07 13.06
N LEU A 99 -1.78 2.29 12.59
CA LEU A 99 -1.76 0.84 12.81
C LEU A 99 -1.35 0.43 14.22
N ALA A 100 -0.67 1.29 15.00
CA ALA A 100 -0.25 0.95 16.35
C ALA A 100 -1.42 0.98 17.36
N GLY A 101 -2.50 1.72 17.07
CA GLY A 101 -3.59 1.95 18.01
C GLY A 101 -3.11 2.58 19.32
N ASP A 102 -3.78 2.24 20.42
CA ASP A 102 -3.47 2.75 21.76
C ASP A 102 -2.51 1.82 22.55
N GLN A 103 -1.94 0.81 21.90
CA GLN A 103 -1.17 -0.24 22.57
C GLN A 103 0.34 0.00 22.54
N ILE A 104 1.06 -0.67 23.45
CA ILE A 104 2.53 -0.70 23.50
C ILE A 104 3.12 -1.45 22.28
N GLN A 105 2.31 -2.28 21.62
CA GLN A 105 2.74 -3.06 20.46
C GLN A 105 2.86 -2.17 19.23
N ASN A 106 3.82 -2.50 18.34
CA ASN A 106 4.01 -1.72 17.11
C ASN A 106 2.82 -1.83 16.15
N ILE A 107 2.03 -2.91 16.17
CA ILE A 107 0.86 -3.10 15.30
C ILE A 107 -0.29 -3.64 16.16
N ASP A 108 -1.44 -2.98 16.13
CA ASP A 108 -2.68 -3.44 16.77
C ASP A 108 -3.48 -4.31 15.77
N PRO A 109 -3.67 -5.61 16.06
CA PRO A 109 -4.49 -6.51 15.24
C PRO A 109 -5.94 -6.05 15.10
N LYS A 110 -6.49 -5.30 16.06
CA LYS A 110 -7.87 -4.81 16.02
C LYS A 110 -8.03 -3.72 14.96
N ILE A 111 -7.06 -2.81 14.85
CA ILE A 111 -7.10 -1.74 13.85
C ILE A 111 -6.94 -2.29 12.45
N THR A 112 -5.95 -3.16 12.23
CA THR A 112 -5.74 -3.83 10.93
C THR A 112 -6.96 -4.66 10.51
N MET A 113 -7.59 -5.37 11.45
CA MET A 113 -8.84 -6.09 11.21
C MET A 113 -10.01 -5.15 10.90
N SER A 114 -10.11 -3.99 11.57
CA SER A 114 -11.11 -2.97 11.27
C SER A 114 -10.97 -2.43 9.85
N ILE A 115 -9.75 -2.06 9.46
CA ILE A 115 -9.41 -1.63 8.09
C ILE A 115 -9.78 -2.72 7.09
N ALA A 116 -9.38 -3.96 7.34
CA ALA A 116 -9.68 -5.09 6.46
C ALA A 116 -11.18 -5.28 6.27
N ARG A 117 -11.99 -5.20 7.33
CA ARG A 117 -13.46 -5.31 7.24
C ARG A 117 -14.10 -4.16 6.45
N GLU A 118 -13.65 -2.93 6.67
CA GLU A 118 -14.16 -1.79 5.91
C GLU A 118 -13.81 -1.88 4.43
N VAL A 119 -12.57 -2.26 4.10
CA VAL A 119 -12.16 -2.52 2.71
C VAL A 119 -12.94 -3.70 2.11
N ALA A 120 -13.19 -4.78 2.86
CA ALA A 120 -14.02 -5.91 2.40
C ALA A 120 -15.43 -5.47 2.00
N SER A 121 -16.00 -4.51 2.73
CA SER A 121 -17.37 -4.04 2.51
C SER A 121 -17.54 -3.30 1.18
N VAL A 122 -16.46 -2.73 0.64
CA VAL A 122 -16.48 -1.92 -0.59
C VAL A 122 -15.87 -2.63 -1.80
N THR A 123 -14.91 -3.54 -1.63
CA THR A 123 -14.35 -4.31 -2.76
C THR A 123 -15.41 -5.19 -3.43
N ARG A 124 -16.39 -5.69 -2.66
CA ARG A 124 -17.57 -6.42 -3.18
C ARG A 124 -18.46 -5.57 -4.10
N LEU A 125 -18.35 -4.24 -4.03
CA LEU A 125 -19.10 -3.31 -4.86
C LEU A 125 -18.42 -3.05 -6.21
N GLY A 126 -17.24 -3.66 -6.44
CA GLY A 126 -16.47 -3.51 -7.67
C GLY A 126 -15.59 -2.26 -7.70
N ILE A 127 -15.37 -1.60 -6.56
CA ILE A 127 -14.41 -0.50 -6.43
C ILE A 127 -13.01 -1.10 -6.27
N GLU A 128 -12.07 -0.63 -7.08
CA GLU A 128 -10.68 -1.07 -7.07
C GLU A 128 -9.90 -0.32 -6.01
N VAL A 129 -9.31 -1.05 -5.06
CA VAL A 129 -8.65 -0.45 -3.89
C VAL A 129 -7.15 -0.77 -3.91
N ALA A 130 -6.34 0.28 -3.98
CA ALA A 130 -4.92 0.22 -3.66
C ALA A 130 -4.66 0.81 -2.26
N ILE A 131 -3.63 0.34 -1.58
CA ILE A 131 -3.27 0.77 -0.23
C ILE A 131 -1.78 1.15 -0.19
N VAL A 132 -1.46 2.27 0.45
CA VAL A 132 -0.08 2.62 0.87
C VAL A 132 -0.05 2.68 2.38
N VAL A 133 0.96 2.06 2.98
CA VAL A 133 1.08 1.97 4.44
C VAL A 133 2.35 2.67 4.92
N GLY A 134 2.23 3.49 5.95
CA GLY A 134 3.35 4.12 6.65
C GLY A 134 4.14 3.14 7.52
N GLY A 135 5.32 3.55 8.00
CA GLY A 135 6.21 2.71 8.83
C GLY A 135 6.52 3.30 10.22
N GLY A 136 5.95 4.46 10.56
CA GLY A 136 6.29 5.24 11.75
C GLY A 136 5.89 4.63 13.10
N ASN A 137 5.15 3.53 13.09
CA ASN A 137 4.88 2.69 14.26
C ASN A 137 6.02 1.73 14.61
N ILE A 138 6.87 1.37 13.65
CA ILE A 138 8.03 0.49 13.88
C ILE A 138 9.31 1.33 13.91
N PHE A 139 9.44 2.28 12.98
CA PHE A 139 10.63 3.11 12.87
C PHE A 139 10.30 4.53 12.40
N ARG A 140 10.73 5.53 13.17
CA ARG A 140 10.63 6.95 12.81
C ARG A 140 12.01 7.54 12.52
N GLY A 141 12.40 7.57 11.25
CA GLY A 141 13.74 8.04 10.84
C GLY A 141 14.08 9.46 11.31
N SER A 142 13.11 10.36 11.36
CA SER A 142 13.31 11.74 11.83
C SER A 142 13.76 11.85 13.29
N SER A 143 13.43 10.86 14.13
CA SER A 143 13.81 10.84 15.55
C SER A 143 15.23 10.32 15.78
N TRP A 144 15.82 9.67 14.77
CA TRP A 144 17.15 9.04 14.85
C TRP A 144 18.19 9.73 13.96
N ALA A 145 17.77 10.58 13.04
CA ALA A 145 18.68 11.39 12.22
C ALA A 145 19.57 12.27 13.13
N GLY A 146 20.88 12.04 13.07
CA GLY A 146 21.86 12.75 13.91
C GLY A 146 22.16 12.11 15.27
N ILE A 147 21.45 11.03 15.64
CA ILE A 147 21.77 10.20 16.80
C ILE A 147 22.60 9.01 16.30
N SER A 148 23.84 8.87 16.78
CA SER A 148 24.67 7.67 16.60
C SER A 148 24.85 7.21 15.15
N GLY A 149 25.69 7.89 14.35
CA GLY A 149 26.26 7.35 13.10
C GLY A 149 25.29 6.95 11.98
N LEU A 150 23.98 7.12 12.18
CA LEU A 150 22.94 6.79 11.22
C LEU A 150 22.69 8.02 10.34
N ASP A 151 23.12 7.93 9.08
CA ASP A 151 22.81 8.95 8.09
C ASP A 151 21.32 8.88 7.70
N ARG A 152 20.80 9.99 7.18
CA ARG A 152 19.38 10.10 6.79
C ARG A 152 18.96 9.03 5.78
N SER A 153 19.82 8.67 4.84
CA SER A 153 19.48 7.69 3.80
C SER A 153 19.27 6.31 4.40
N SER A 154 20.16 5.90 5.30
CA SER A 154 20.04 4.64 6.04
C SER A 154 18.78 4.61 6.91
N ALA A 155 18.47 5.72 7.60
CA ALA A 155 17.24 5.83 8.37
C ALA A 155 15.98 5.68 7.49
N ASP A 156 15.96 6.30 6.31
CA ASP A 156 14.84 6.18 5.38
C ASP A 156 14.70 4.75 4.84
N TYR A 157 15.80 4.04 4.55
CA TYR A 157 15.74 2.61 4.17
C TYR A 157 15.14 1.73 5.28
N ILE A 158 15.51 1.95 6.54
CA ILE A 158 14.90 1.25 7.68
C ILE A 158 13.40 1.56 7.76
N GLY A 159 13.02 2.83 7.60
CA GLY A 159 11.61 3.24 7.55
C GLY A 159 10.85 2.58 6.39
N MET A 160 11.46 2.44 5.22
CA MET A 160 10.86 1.73 4.09
C MET A 160 10.70 0.24 4.38
N LEU A 161 11.64 -0.42 5.05
CA LEU A 161 11.48 -1.82 5.49
C LEU A 161 10.34 -1.97 6.51
N ALA A 162 10.18 -1.01 7.42
CA ALA A 162 9.02 -0.98 8.33
C ALA A 162 7.68 -0.95 7.59
N THR A 163 7.58 -0.22 6.47
CA THR A 163 6.36 -0.26 5.63
C THR A 163 6.10 -1.65 5.04
N VAL A 164 7.15 -2.42 4.72
CA VAL A 164 7.01 -3.80 4.22
C VAL A 164 6.48 -4.72 5.31
N MET A 165 6.98 -4.59 6.55
CA MET A 165 6.46 -5.34 7.69
C MET A 165 4.97 -5.10 7.91
N ASN A 166 4.54 -3.84 7.89
CA ASN A 166 3.12 -3.48 8.01
C ASN A 166 2.29 -4.02 6.83
N ALA A 167 2.82 -3.97 5.61
CA ALA A 167 2.12 -4.49 4.44
C ALA A 167 1.88 -6.00 4.50
N ILE A 168 2.88 -6.78 4.95
CA ILE A 168 2.73 -8.22 5.15
C ILE A 168 1.67 -8.52 6.22
N PHE A 169 1.69 -7.79 7.33
CA PHE A 169 0.71 -7.97 8.40
C PHE A 169 -0.73 -7.66 7.90
N LEU A 170 -0.89 -6.55 7.18
CA LEU A 170 -2.17 -6.16 6.63
C LEU A 170 -2.65 -7.15 5.56
N GLN A 171 -1.73 -7.65 4.73
CA GLN A 171 -2.00 -8.70 3.74
C GLN A 171 -2.58 -9.95 4.41
N ALA A 172 -1.87 -10.49 5.40
CA ALA A 172 -2.32 -11.68 6.14
C ALA A 172 -3.67 -11.45 6.82
N THR A 173 -3.89 -10.27 7.38
CA THR A 173 -5.16 -9.90 8.02
C THR A 173 -6.31 -9.89 7.00
N MET A 174 -6.11 -9.28 5.84
CA MET A 174 -7.10 -9.24 4.76
C MET A 174 -7.38 -10.63 4.17
N GLU A 175 -6.34 -11.44 3.95
CA GLU A 175 -6.47 -12.81 3.45
C GLU A 175 -7.19 -13.72 4.45
N SER A 176 -7.01 -13.50 5.76
CA SER A 176 -7.71 -14.26 6.81
C SER A 176 -9.24 -14.12 6.77
N ILE A 177 -9.75 -13.04 6.15
CA ILE A 177 -11.19 -12.80 5.94
C ILE A 177 -11.60 -12.95 4.47
N GLY A 178 -10.76 -13.56 3.64
CA GLY A 178 -11.08 -13.94 2.27
C GLY A 178 -10.94 -12.83 1.23
N ILE A 179 -10.24 -11.73 1.52
CA ILE A 179 -9.93 -10.70 0.53
C ILE A 179 -8.68 -11.12 -0.26
N PRO A 180 -8.75 -11.30 -1.59
CA PRO A 180 -7.57 -11.55 -2.39
C PRO A 180 -6.68 -10.30 -2.41
N THR A 181 -5.42 -10.44 -2.00
CA THR A 181 -4.50 -9.30 -1.91
C THR A 181 -3.16 -9.59 -2.59
N ARG A 182 -2.40 -8.53 -2.87
CA ARG A 182 -1.03 -8.58 -3.37
C ARG A 182 -0.20 -7.45 -2.79
N VAL A 183 0.91 -7.79 -2.14
CA VAL A 183 1.93 -6.80 -1.74
C VAL A 183 2.89 -6.57 -2.90
N GLN A 184 3.15 -5.31 -3.22
CA GLN A 184 4.16 -4.89 -4.18
C GLN A 184 5.15 -3.90 -3.56
N THR A 185 6.45 -4.22 -3.62
CA THR A 185 7.52 -3.42 -3.02
C THR A 185 8.25 -2.59 -4.07
N ALA A 186 8.62 -1.35 -3.72
CA ALA A 186 9.46 -0.49 -4.56
C ALA A 186 10.88 -1.07 -4.79
N PHE A 187 11.49 -1.70 -3.77
CA PHE A 187 12.69 -2.51 -3.94
C PHE A 187 12.36 -3.98 -4.16
N LYS A 188 13.22 -4.69 -4.89
CA LYS A 188 13.02 -6.12 -5.19
C LYS A 188 13.29 -6.98 -3.94
N MET A 189 12.27 -7.70 -3.46
CA MET A 189 12.37 -8.69 -2.38
C MET A 189 11.74 -10.01 -2.81
N SER A 190 12.43 -10.76 -3.67
CA SER A 190 11.84 -11.85 -4.46
C SER A 190 11.08 -12.90 -3.64
N GLU A 191 11.57 -13.21 -2.44
CA GLU A 191 11.03 -14.24 -1.54
C GLU A 191 9.87 -13.73 -0.67
N VAL A 192 9.73 -12.41 -0.54
CA VAL A 192 8.81 -11.77 0.42
C VAL A 192 7.60 -11.16 -0.29
N ALA A 193 7.82 -10.43 -1.39
CA ALA A 193 6.76 -9.70 -2.08
C ALA A 193 7.08 -9.50 -3.57
N GLU A 194 6.04 -9.24 -4.37
CA GLU A 194 6.24 -8.93 -5.78
C GLU A 194 6.98 -7.58 -5.93
N PRO A 195 7.93 -7.44 -6.86
CA PRO A 195 8.42 -6.11 -7.21
C PRO A 195 7.29 -5.29 -7.84
N TYR A 196 7.25 -3.99 -7.55
CA TYR A 196 6.30 -3.08 -8.18
C TYR A 196 6.50 -3.03 -9.69
N ILE A 197 5.44 -3.38 -10.42
CA ILE A 197 5.35 -3.23 -11.87
C ILE A 197 3.98 -2.66 -12.16
N ARG A 198 3.91 -1.40 -12.60
CA ARG A 198 2.67 -0.64 -12.86
C ARG A 198 1.60 -1.48 -13.57
N ARG A 199 1.95 -2.09 -14.71
CA ARG A 199 1.01 -2.90 -15.52
C ARG A 199 0.47 -4.12 -14.76
N ARG A 200 1.27 -4.72 -13.87
CA ARG A 200 0.86 -5.83 -13.02
C ARG A 200 -0.05 -5.35 -11.89
N ALA A 201 0.27 -4.23 -11.26
CA ALA A 201 -0.57 -3.61 -10.23
C ALA A 201 -1.99 -3.33 -10.78
N VAL A 202 -2.07 -2.65 -11.93
CA VAL A 202 -3.35 -2.38 -12.62
C VAL A 202 -4.10 -3.68 -12.92
N ARG A 203 -3.40 -4.71 -13.42
CA ARG A 203 -4.04 -6.00 -13.71
C ARG A 203 -4.55 -6.74 -12.46
N HIS A 204 -3.90 -6.55 -11.31
CA HIS A 204 -4.41 -7.09 -10.04
C HIS A 204 -5.68 -6.35 -9.61
N LEU A 205 -5.69 -5.01 -9.70
CA LEU A 205 -6.86 -4.17 -9.39
C LEU A 205 -8.07 -4.54 -10.27
N GLU A 206 -7.88 -4.66 -11.58
CA GLU A 206 -8.92 -5.09 -12.54
C GLU A 206 -9.54 -6.47 -12.22
N LYS A 207 -8.80 -7.32 -11.49
CA LYS A 207 -9.24 -8.64 -11.05
C LYS A 207 -9.93 -8.61 -9.67
N GLY A 208 -10.19 -7.42 -9.14
CA GLY A 208 -10.79 -7.22 -7.81
C GLY A 208 -9.85 -7.55 -6.65
N ARG A 209 -8.53 -7.59 -6.87
CA ARG A 209 -7.56 -7.81 -5.81
C ARG A 209 -7.17 -6.47 -5.19
N VAL A 210 -7.03 -6.44 -3.87
CA VAL A 210 -6.43 -5.29 -3.19
C VAL A 210 -4.93 -5.31 -3.41
N VAL A 211 -4.36 -4.19 -3.86
CA VAL A 211 -2.90 -4.05 -4.03
C VAL A 211 -2.35 -3.19 -2.91
N ILE A 212 -1.40 -3.72 -2.15
CA ILE A 212 -0.73 -3.02 -1.05
C ILE A 212 0.67 -2.63 -1.53
N PHE A 213 0.92 -1.34 -1.71
CA PHE A 213 2.25 -0.82 -2.02
C PHE A 213 3.03 -0.56 -0.73
N SER A 214 4.27 -1.02 -0.72
CA SER A 214 5.21 -0.79 0.37
C SER A 214 6.57 -0.38 -0.18
N ALA A 215 7.50 -0.10 0.72
CA ALA A 215 8.80 0.48 0.44
C ALA A 215 8.76 1.91 -0.14
N GLY A 216 7.67 2.65 0.08
CA GLY A 216 7.53 4.03 -0.35
C GLY A 216 7.79 4.23 -1.86
N THR A 217 8.60 5.24 -2.19
CA THR A 217 9.07 5.48 -3.56
C THR A 217 10.26 4.60 -3.94
N GLY A 218 10.85 3.89 -2.97
CA GLY A 218 12.13 3.19 -3.11
C GLY A 218 13.35 4.09 -2.97
N ASN A 219 13.16 5.40 -2.78
CA ASN A 219 14.21 6.38 -2.69
C ASN A 219 14.17 7.09 -1.32
N PRO A 220 15.31 7.31 -0.66
CA PRO A 220 15.40 8.17 0.52
C PRO A 220 14.91 9.60 0.24
N PHE A 221 14.73 10.38 1.31
CA PHE A 221 14.27 11.78 1.32
C PHE A 221 12.80 12.02 0.97
N PHE A 222 12.06 10.99 0.55
CA PHE A 222 10.64 11.07 0.23
C PHE A 222 9.76 10.52 1.36
N THR A 223 8.56 11.09 1.50
CA THR A 223 7.60 10.63 2.50
C THR A 223 6.71 9.52 1.92
N THR A 224 5.94 8.89 2.81
CA THR A 224 4.88 7.95 2.39
C THR A 224 3.68 8.64 1.75
N ASP A 225 3.49 9.94 1.99
CA ASP A 225 2.47 10.73 1.29
C ASP A 225 2.92 10.98 -0.17
N THR A 226 4.22 11.25 -0.41
CA THR A 226 4.75 11.33 -1.78
C THR A 226 4.60 10.00 -2.51
N ALA A 227 4.86 8.87 -1.84
CA ALA A 227 4.66 7.54 -2.42
C ALA A 227 3.18 7.27 -2.75
N ALA A 228 2.25 7.70 -1.90
CA ALA A 228 0.82 7.60 -2.14
C ALA A 228 0.38 8.41 -3.36
N ALA A 229 0.81 9.66 -3.47
CA ALA A 229 0.53 10.50 -4.63
C ALA A 229 1.10 9.86 -5.92
N LEU A 230 2.36 9.40 -5.88
CA LEU A 230 3.03 8.78 -7.03
C LEU A 230 2.30 7.52 -7.49
N ARG A 231 2.02 6.59 -6.58
CA ARG A 231 1.33 5.34 -6.92
C ARG A 231 -0.09 5.60 -7.39
N CYS A 232 -0.77 6.61 -6.85
CA CYS A 232 -2.12 7.01 -7.26
C CYS A 232 -2.11 7.44 -8.74
N ALA A 233 -1.18 8.33 -9.11
CA ALA A 233 -1.00 8.77 -10.49
C ALA A 233 -0.64 7.60 -11.42
N GLU A 234 0.30 6.75 -11.04
CA GLU A 234 0.72 5.64 -11.88
C GLU A 234 -0.40 4.62 -12.13
N ILE A 235 -1.21 4.28 -11.12
CA ILE A 235 -2.33 3.35 -11.33
C ILE A 235 -3.57 4.04 -11.86
N ASN A 236 -3.55 5.34 -12.17
CA ASN A 236 -4.72 6.12 -12.56
C ASN A 236 -5.88 5.96 -11.54
N ALA A 237 -5.57 6.03 -10.25
CA ALA A 237 -6.61 6.14 -9.23
C ALA A 237 -7.17 7.57 -9.22
N GLU A 238 -8.45 7.69 -8.92
CA GLU A 238 -9.20 8.95 -9.03
C GLU A 238 -9.09 9.81 -7.77
N VAL A 239 -8.55 9.28 -6.68
CA VAL A 239 -8.46 9.97 -5.39
C VAL A 239 -7.40 9.33 -4.48
N VAL A 240 -6.69 10.18 -3.73
CA VAL A 240 -5.92 9.76 -2.55
C VAL A 240 -6.78 9.92 -1.29
N LEU A 241 -7.09 8.82 -0.63
CA LEU A 241 -7.82 8.79 0.63
C LEU A 241 -6.81 8.71 1.78
N LYS A 242 -6.50 9.84 2.43
CA LYS A 242 -5.54 9.93 3.53
C LYS A 242 -6.26 9.70 4.87
N ALA A 243 -6.10 8.51 5.41
CA ALA A 243 -6.61 8.14 6.72
C ALA A 243 -5.69 8.70 7.82
N THR A 244 -6.26 9.46 8.76
CA THR A 244 -5.53 10.14 9.84
C THR A 244 -6.27 10.00 11.17
N ASN A 245 -5.65 10.43 12.28
CA ASN A 245 -6.26 10.43 13.61
C ASN A 245 -7.15 11.66 13.89
N VAL A 246 -7.27 12.61 12.94
CA VAL A 246 -8.08 13.83 13.06
C VAL A 246 -9.22 13.81 12.05
N ASP A 247 -10.25 14.63 12.27
CA ASP A 247 -11.48 14.62 11.47
C ASP A 247 -11.30 15.10 10.03
N GLY A 248 -10.27 15.89 9.76
CA GLY A 248 -9.91 16.38 8.44
C GLY A 248 -8.91 17.52 8.59
N VAL A 249 -9.01 18.51 7.72
CA VAL A 249 -8.16 19.71 7.75
C VAL A 249 -8.92 20.85 8.41
N TYR A 250 -8.30 21.45 9.42
CA TYR A 250 -8.82 22.62 10.12
C TYR A 250 -8.16 23.89 9.57
N ASP A 251 -8.81 25.04 9.73
CA ASP A 251 -8.20 26.34 9.39
C ASP A 251 -7.02 26.69 10.30
N GLU A 252 -7.02 26.22 11.54
CA GLU A 252 -5.90 26.32 12.49
C GLU A 252 -5.68 24.99 13.23
N ASP A 253 -4.58 24.85 13.99
CA ASP A 253 -4.32 23.65 14.79
C ASP A 253 -5.35 23.53 15.94
N PRO A 254 -6.27 22.54 15.93
CA PRO A 254 -7.32 22.41 16.94
C PRO A 254 -6.77 22.09 18.34
N LYS A 255 -5.50 21.66 18.45
CA LYS A 255 -4.84 21.48 19.75
C LYS A 255 -4.41 22.80 20.39
N ARG A 256 -4.20 23.84 19.57
CA ARG A 256 -3.74 25.16 20.00
C ARG A 256 -4.88 26.18 20.02
N ASN A 257 -5.82 26.07 19.09
CA ASN A 257 -7.00 26.92 19.01
C ASN A 257 -8.29 26.10 19.12
N PRO A 258 -9.04 26.19 20.23
CA PRO A 258 -10.34 25.53 20.38
C PRO A 258 -11.40 25.97 19.37
N GLU A 259 -11.26 27.16 18.78
CA GLU A 259 -12.17 27.73 17.77
C GLU A 259 -11.83 27.28 16.33
N ALA A 260 -10.84 26.40 16.16
CA ALA A 260 -10.47 25.86 14.86
C ALA A 260 -11.65 25.12 14.22
N ARG A 261 -11.96 25.47 12.97
CA ARG A 261 -13.09 24.92 12.22
C ARG A 261 -12.63 23.94 11.16
N LEU A 262 -13.26 22.78 11.16
CA LEU A 262 -13.11 21.78 10.11
C LEU A 262 -13.56 22.36 8.77
N GLN A 263 -12.73 22.20 7.74
CA GLN A 263 -13.01 22.65 6.40
C GLN A 263 -13.63 21.51 5.59
N ASP A 264 -14.78 21.73 4.94
CA ASP A 264 -15.41 20.69 4.11
C ASP A 264 -14.65 20.45 2.79
N SER A 265 -14.16 21.52 2.18
CA SER A 265 -13.38 21.48 0.96
C SER A 265 -12.33 22.59 0.91
N LEU A 266 -11.18 22.31 0.28
CA LEU A 266 -10.09 23.27 0.08
C LEU A 266 -9.55 23.18 -1.36
N SER A 267 -9.08 24.30 -1.90
CA SER A 267 -8.25 24.25 -3.10
C SER A 267 -6.81 23.86 -2.75
N TYR A 268 -6.04 23.38 -3.73
CA TYR A 268 -4.60 23.19 -3.53
C TYR A 268 -3.88 24.50 -3.16
N GLN A 269 -4.34 25.63 -3.72
CA GLN A 269 -3.82 26.95 -3.40
C GLN A 269 -4.08 27.33 -1.93
N ASP A 270 -5.24 26.97 -1.37
CA ASP A 270 -5.52 27.18 0.06
C ASP A 270 -4.52 26.44 0.93
N VAL A 271 -4.26 25.16 0.62
CA VAL A 271 -3.32 24.32 1.38
C VAL A 271 -1.91 24.92 1.37
N ILE A 272 -1.46 25.40 0.21
CA ILE A 272 -0.12 25.99 0.05
C ILE A 272 -0.04 27.36 0.73
N SER A 273 -1.00 28.25 0.48
CA SER A 273 -0.96 29.64 0.97
C SER A 273 -1.14 29.77 2.48
N LYS A 274 -1.90 28.86 3.09
CA LYS A 274 -2.16 28.83 4.53
C LYS A 274 -1.21 27.88 5.28
N ASP A 275 -0.25 27.28 4.58
CA ASP A 275 0.70 26.30 5.14
C ASP A 275 0.01 25.18 5.94
N LEU A 276 -1.10 24.66 5.41
CA LEU A 276 -1.87 23.63 6.10
C LEU A 276 -1.10 22.31 6.03
N SER A 277 -0.80 21.75 7.21
CA SER A 277 -0.03 20.50 7.36
C SER A 277 -0.84 19.25 6.96
N VAL A 278 -1.13 19.11 5.66
CA VAL A 278 -1.92 18.01 5.10
C VAL A 278 -1.03 16.84 4.66
N MET A 279 -0.06 17.13 3.79
CA MET A 279 0.96 16.24 3.24
C MET A 279 2.22 17.08 2.99
N ASP A 280 3.34 16.44 2.65
CA ASP A 280 4.50 17.19 2.18
C ASP A 280 4.21 17.90 0.84
N MET A 281 4.93 18.99 0.56
CA MET A 281 4.72 19.81 -0.62
C MET A 281 4.92 19.05 -1.93
N THR A 282 5.79 18.04 -1.95
CA THR A 282 6.03 17.21 -3.14
C THR A 282 4.77 16.39 -3.46
N ALA A 283 4.16 15.78 -2.46
CA ALA A 283 2.91 15.05 -2.62
C ALA A 283 1.75 15.96 -3.06
N ILE A 284 1.63 17.15 -2.46
CA ILE A 284 0.62 18.16 -2.84
C ILE A 284 0.77 18.57 -4.30
N THR A 285 1.99 18.93 -4.71
CA THR A 285 2.28 19.36 -6.09
C THR A 285 1.98 18.23 -7.07
N LEU A 286 2.39 17.01 -6.76
CA LEU A 286 2.16 15.85 -7.63
C LEU A 286 0.68 15.53 -7.79
N CYS A 287 -0.12 15.62 -6.72
CA CYS A 287 -1.57 15.48 -6.82
C CYS A 287 -2.21 16.62 -7.63
N GLN A 288 -1.78 17.86 -7.42
CA GLN A 288 -2.29 19.03 -8.15
C GLN A 288 -2.03 18.93 -9.66
N GLU A 289 -0.79 18.64 -10.06
CA GLU A 289 -0.39 18.53 -11.47
C GLU A 289 -1.12 17.41 -12.21
N ASN A 290 -1.52 16.36 -11.50
CA ASN A 290 -2.25 15.22 -12.07
C ASN A 290 -3.78 15.31 -11.86
N ASN A 291 -4.29 16.42 -11.33
CA ASN A 291 -5.71 16.62 -11.01
C ASN A 291 -6.30 15.50 -10.13
N ILE A 292 -5.49 14.96 -9.22
CA ILE A 292 -5.90 13.91 -8.29
C ILE A 292 -6.41 14.58 -7.02
N PRO A 293 -7.69 14.51 -6.66
CA PRO A 293 -8.17 15.03 -5.38
C PRO A 293 -7.64 14.22 -4.18
N VAL A 294 -7.61 14.86 -3.01
CA VAL A 294 -7.22 14.24 -1.75
C VAL A 294 -8.37 14.35 -0.75
N VAL A 295 -8.75 13.23 -0.13
CA VAL A 295 -9.72 13.23 0.98
C VAL A 295 -8.98 12.92 2.28
N VAL A 296 -9.00 13.85 3.23
CA VAL A 296 -8.42 13.67 4.55
C VAL A 296 -9.53 13.38 5.55
N PHE A 297 -9.46 12.26 6.26
CA PHE A 297 -10.52 11.84 7.17
C PHE A 297 -9.99 11.07 8.38
N ASN A 298 -10.84 10.95 9.42
CA ASN A 298 -10.53 10.21 10.64
C ASN A 298 -10.74 8.71 10.46
N LEU A 299 -9.70 7.91 10.68
CA LEU A 299 -9.78 6.45 10.61
C LEU A 299 -10.46 5.81 11.84
N ASN A 300 -10.47 6.52 12.98
CA ASN A 300 -10.98 6.00 14.24
C ASN A 300 -12.51 6.05 14.32
N LYS A 301 -13.16 6.73 13.37
CA LYS A 301 -14.62 6.76 13.24
C LYS A 301 -15.06 5.55 12.39
N PRO A 302 -15.78 4.57 12.97
CA PRO A 302 -16.16 3.36 12.25
C PRO A 302 -16.97 3.65 10.99
N GLY A 303 -16.60 2.98 9.90
CA GLY A 303 -17.27 3.11 8.59
C GLY A 303 -16.72 4.25 7.74
N ASN A 304 -15.85 5.12 8.25
CA ASN A 304 -15.32 6.23 7.47
C ASN A 304 -14.47 5.77 6.27
N ILE A 305 -13.73 4.67 6.38
CA ILE A 305 -12.95 4.14 5.26
C ILE A 305 -13.91 3.70 4.15
N ALA A 306 -14.96 2.95 4.50
CA ALA A 306 -15.95 2.52 3.53
C ALA A 306 -16.68 3.73 2.87
N LYS A 307 -17.03 4.75 3.65
CA LYS A 307 -17.65 5.99 3.15
C LYS A 307 -16.71 6.76 2.21
N ALA A 308 -15.45 6.93 2.60
CA ALA A 308 -14.42 7.59 1.79
C ALA A 308 -14.22 6.88 0.45
N ILE A 309 -14.14 5.54 0.46
CA ILE A 309 -13.96 4.73 -0.75
C ILE A 309 -15.18 4.82 -1.68
N LYS A 310 -16.40 4.91 -1.14
CA LYS A 310 -17.61 5.15 -1.94
C LYS A 310 -17.73 6.58 -2.48
N GLY A 311 -16.93 7.50 -1.94
CA GLY A 311 -16.97 8.93 -2.23
C GLY A 311 -18.10 9.69 -1.54
N GLU A 312 -18.56 9.17 -0.40
CA GLU A 312 -19.44 9.91 0.50
C GLU A 312 -18.67 11.03 1.22
N ARG A 313 -19.41 12.02 1.71
CA ARG A 313 -18.83 13.18 2.41
C ARG A 313 -18.26 12.75 3.76
N VAL A 314 -16.92 12.70 3.86
CA VAL A 314 -16.18 12.48 5.09
C VAL A 314 -14.94 13.38 5.13
N GLY A 315 -14.73 14.02 6.27
CA GLY A 315 -13.60 14.93 6.49
C GLY A 315 -13.52 16.04 5.46
N THR A 316 -12.33 16.27 4.91
CA THR A 316 -12.04 17.38 3.98
C THR A 316 -11.64 16.88 2.61
N LEU A 317 -12.25 17.43 1.56
CA LEU A 317 -11.87 17.21 0.16
C LEU A 317 -10.95 18.33 -0.35
N ILE A 318 -9.84 17.99 -0.97
CA ILE A 318 -8.86 18.95 -1.49
C ILE A 318 -8.74 18.79 -2.99
N GLY A 319 -8.77 19.93 -3.71
CA GLY A 319 -8.58 19.98 -5.16
C GLY A 319 -9.85 19.78 -5.99
N ASP A 320 -10.99 19.51 -5.36
CA ASP A 320 -12.30 19.34 -6.01
C ASP A 320 -13.42 19.78 -5.03
N THR A 321 -14.68 19.74 -5.47
CA THR A 321 -15.85 20.02 -4.64
C THR A 321 -16.74 18.80 -4.49
N TRP A 322 -17.44 18.68 -3.36
CA TRP A 322 -18.36 17.57 -3.13
C TRP A 322 -19.56 17.55 -4.09
N ASN A 323 -19.84 18.66 -4.78
CA ASN A 323 -20.95 18.81 -5.73
C ASN A 323 -20.56 18.52 -7.20
N SER A 324 -19.28 18.33 -7.50
CA SER A 324 -18.83 17.91 -8.82
C SER A 324 -19.39 16.51 -9.10
N LYS A 325 -20.37 16.39 -10.02
CA LYS A 325 -20.77 15.08 -10.55
C LYS A 325 -19.52 14.44 -11.14
N ALA A 326 -19.15 13.26 -10.64
CA ALA A 326 -18.09 12.45 -11.23
C ALA A 326 -18.37 12.35 -12.74
N ALA A 327 -17.43 12.84 -13.56
CA ALA A 327 -17.53 12.78 -14.99
C ALA A 327 -17.66 11.30 -15.37
N MET A 328 -18.86 10.88 -15.75
CA MET A 328 -19.09 9.57 -16.34
C MET A 328 -18.39 9.57 -17.70
N ALA A 329 -17.24 8.91 -17.77
CA ALA A 329 -16.62 8.42 -18.99
C ALA A 329 -16.48 6.89 -18.92
#